data_AF-A0A146KJZ4-F1
#
_entry.id   AF-A0A146KJZ4-F1
#
_cell.length_a   1.000
_cell.length_b   1.000
_cell.length_c   1.000
_cell.angle_alpha   90.00
_cell.angle_beta   90.00
_cell.angle_gamma   90.00
#
_symmetry.space_group_name_H-M   'P 1'
#
loop_
_entity.id
_entity.type
_entity.pdbx_description
1 polymer ?
#
loop_
_entity_poly.entity_id
_entity_poly.type
_entity_poly.pdbx_seq_one_letter_code
_entity_poly.pdbx_strand_id
1 'polypeptide(L)' 'QSQSDSVQDVAQICINFDTISFDLFETLLLRPYYSVSDMFIHIEQHHRAAGFAAQRVYAEQVARQKS' A
#
# COMPACT_ATOMS: atom_id res chain seq x y z
N GLN A 1 9.33 31.73 4.49
CA GLN A 1 9.84 30.79 3.48
C GLN A 1 9.99 29.45 4.19
N SER A 2 9.22 28.43 3.83
CA SER A 2 9.42 27.08 4.37
C SER A 2 10.74 26.55 3.82
N GLN A 3 11.68 26.26 4.72
CA GLN A 3 12.91 25.59 4.40
C GLN A 3 12.54 24.16 3.95
N SER A 4 12.77 23.84 2.68
CA SER A 4 12.58 22.47 2.20
C SER A 4 13.76 21.65 2.67
N ASP A 5 13.53 20.64 3.50
CA ASP A 5 14.56 19.67 3.88
C ASP A 5 15.14 19.03 2.61
N SER A 6 16.47 18.93 2.55
CA SER A 6 17.12 18.25 1.43
C SER A 6 16.84 16.74 1.52
N VAL A 7 16.97 16.04 0.39
CA VAL A 7 16.83 14.56 0.36
C VAL A 7 17.78 13.90 1.36
N GLN A 8 18.96 14.49 1.57
CA GLN A 8 19.97 14.03 2.52
C GLN A 8 19.49 14.16 3.97
N ASP A 9 18.75 15.21 4.30
CA ASP A 9 18.22 15.42 5.66
C ASP A 9 17.13 14.39 5.99
N VAL A 10 16.22 14.15 5.03
CA VAL A 10 15.19 13.11 5.16
C VAL A 10 15.83 11.72 5.32
N ALA A 11 16.86 11.42 4.51
CA ALA A 11 17.58 10.16 4.61
C ALA A 11 18.24 9.96 5.98
N GLN A 12 18.82 11.01 6.56
CA GLN A 12 19.40 10.94 7.90
C GLN A 12 18.36 10.68 8.99
N ILE A 13 17.17 11.26 8.87
CA ILE A 13 16.06 11.01 9.80
C ILE A 13 15.63 9.54 9.71
N CYS A 14 15.51 9.01 8.50
CA CYS A 14 15.11 7.62 8.25
C CYS A 14 16.06 6.58 8.88
N ILE A 15 17.36 6.85 8.95
CA ILE A 15 18.37 5.92 9.53
C ILE A 15 18.09 5.62 11.01
N ASN A 16 17.39 6.50 11.72
CA ASN A 16 17.15 6.35 13.16
C ASN A 16 15.93 5.48 13.52
N PHE A 17 15.25 4.89 12.53
CA PHE A 17 14.05 4.09 12.74
C PHE A 17 14.23 2.67 12.19
N ASP A 18 13.82 1.66 12.97
CA ASP A 18 13.85 0.26 12.55
C ASP A 18 12.78 -0.08 11.49
N THR A 19 11.73 0.74 11.38
CA THR A 19 10.63 0.52 10.43
C THR A 19 10.09 1.86 9.97
N ILE A 20 9.91 1.99 8.65
CA ILE A 20 9.38 3.18 8.00
C ILE A 20 8.10 2.76 7.26
N SER A 21 6.99 3.41 7.58
CA SER A 21 5.72 3.23 6.87
C SER A 21 5.52 4.39 5.90
N PHE A 22 5.22 4.07 4.65
CA PHE A 22 4.91 5.06 3.62
C PHE A 22 3.43 4.98 3.29
N ASP A 23 2.79 6.15 3.19
CA ASP A 23 1.45 6.28 2.65
C ASP A 23 1.54 6.85 1.23
N LEU A 24 1.38 5.97 0.25
CA LEU A 24 1.46 6.32 -1.16
C LEU A 24 0.05 6.60 -1.68
N PHE A 25 -0.40 7.84 -1.55
CA PHE A 25 -1.59 8.28 -2.27
C PHE A 25 -1.22 8.67 -3.71
N GLU A 26 -1.32 7.71 -4.62
CA GLU A 26 -1.62 8.02 -6.00
C GLU A 26 -3.06 8.58 -6.01
N THR A 27 -3.24 9.89 -6.21
CA THR A 27 -4.52 10.37 -6.74
C THR A 27 -4.65 9.82 -8.15
N LEU A 28 -5.11 8.58 -8.25
CA LEU A 28 -5.48 7.94 -9.50
C LEU A 28 -6.59 8.79 -10.14
N LEU A 29 -6.23 9.70 -11.04
CA LEU A 29 -7.19 10.44 -11.87
C LEU A 29 -8.08 9.46 -12.67
N LEU A 30 -7.57 8.24 -12.90
CA LEU A 30 -8.27 7.12 -13.53
C LEU A 30 -8.39 5.98 -12.52
N ARG A 31 -9.64 5.64 -12.18
CA ARG A 31 -9.97 4.47 -11.38
C ARG A 31 -10.42 3.35 -12.32
N PRO A 32 -9.51 2.53 -12.88
CA PRO A 32 -9.84 1.52 -13.89
C PRO A 32 -10.71 0.38 -13.34
N TYR A 33 -10.82 0.27 -12.01
CA TYR A 33 -11.58 -0.76 -11.32
C TYR A 33 -12.74 -0.15 -10.55
N TYR A 34 -13.95 -0.66 -10.77
CA TYR A 34 -15.15 -0.18 -10.07
C TYR A 34 -15.09 -0.50 -8.57
N SER A 35 -14.63 -1.71 -8.23
CA SER A 35 -14.37 -2.13 -6.86
C SER A 35 -12.87 -2.41 -6.65
N VAL A 36 -12.40 -2.23 -5.41
CA VAL A 36 -11.00 -2.57 -5.06
C VAL A 36 -10.77 -4.08 -5.21
N SER A 37 -11.81 -4.89 -5.00
CA SER A 37 -11.76 -6.34 -5.20
C SER A 37 -11.44 -6.74 -6.64
N ASP A 38 -11.91 -5.97 -7.63
CA ASP A 38 -11.68 -6.26 -9.05
C ASP A 38 -10.19 -6.18 -9.39
N MET A 39 -9.47 -5.23 -8.78
CA MET A 39 -8.02 -5.10 -8.92
C MET A 39 -7.31 -6.36 -8.42
N PHE A 40 -7.70 -6.88 -7.26
CA PHE A 40 -7.03 -8.04 -6.67
C PHE A 40 -7.35 -9.33 -7.42
N ILE A 41 -8.56 -9.48 -7.97
CA ILE A 41 -8.91 -10.59 -8.87
C ILE A 41 -8.06 -10.50 -10.14
N HIS A 42 -7.90 -9.31 -10.71
CA HIS A 42 -7.05 -9.12 -11.89
C HIS A 42 -5.58 -9.49 -11.61
N ILE A 43 -5.02 -9.07 -10.49
CA ILE A 43 -3.65 -9.43 -10.06
C ILE A 43 -3.51 -10.95 -9.91
N GLU A 44 -4.47 -11.60 -9.26
CA GLU A 44 -4.50 -13.06 -9.10
C GLU A 44 -4.46 -13.78 -10.46
N GLN A 45 -5.27 -13.33 -11.42
CA GLN A 45 -5.30 -13.91 -12.78
C GLN A 45 -4.01 -13.63 -13.55
N HIS A 46 -3.53 -12.38 -13.52
CA HIS A 46 -2.33 -11.95 -14.25
C HIS A 46 -1.07 -12.69 -13.78
N HIS A 47 -0.94 -12.89 -12.47
CA HIS A 47 0.20 -13.57 -11.87
C HIS A 47 -0.01 -15.07 -11.62
N ARG A 48 -1.18 -15.63 -11.97
CA ARG A 48 -1.58 -17.01 -11.67
C ARG A 48 -1.46 -17.35 -10.16
N ALA A 49 -1.71 -16.37 -9.31
CA ALA A 49 -1.57 -16.46 -7.85
C ALA A 49 -2.89 -16.90 -7.21
N ALA A 50 -3.29 -18.15 -7.46
CA ALA A 50 -4.60 -18.67 -7.04
C ALA A 50 -4.89 -18.44 -5.55
N GLY A 51 -6.05 -17.85 -5.26
CA GLY A 51 -6.52 -17.56 -3.91
C GLY A 51 -6.00 -16.25 -3.29
N PHE A 52 -5.13 -15.51 -3.98
CA PHE A 52 -4.58 -14.24 -3.50
C PHE A 52 -5.66 -13.24 -3.08
N ALA A 53 -6.69 -13.04 -3.91
CA ALA A 53 -7.75 -12.07 -3.62
C ALA A 53 -8.52 -12.44 -2.33
N ALA A 54 -8.78 -13.74 -2.13
CA ALA A 54 -9.48 -14.25 -0.96
C ALA A 54 -8.61 -14.19 0.32
N GLN A 55 -7.34 -14.57 0.21
CA GLN A 55 -6.38 -14.51 1.32
C GLN A 55 -6.18 -13.08 1.82
N ARG A 56 -6.13 -12.10 0.92
CA ARG A 56 -6.08 -10.68 1.27
C ARG A 56 -7.29 -10.26 2.10
N VAL A 57 -8.51 -10.57 1.62
CA VAL A 57 -9.75 -10.23 2.36
C VAL A 57 -9.73 -10.82 3.76
N TYR A 58 -9.31 -12.09 3.88
CA TYR A 58 -9.18 -12.74 5.18
C TYR A 58 -8.16 -12.02 6.08
N ALA A 59 -6.97 -11.71 5.57
CA ALA A 59 -5.93 -11.00 6.34
C ALA A 59 -6.40 -9.63 6.84
N GLU A 60 -7.13 -8.86 6.00
CA GLU A 60 -7.70 -7.58 6.38
C GLU A 60 -8.78 -7.71 7.45
N GLN A 61 -9.64 -8.73 7.36
CA GLN A 61 -10.64 -9.01 8.37
C GLN A 61 -9.98 -9.35 9.71
N VAL A 62 -8.95 -10.21 9.70
CA VAL A 62 -8.20 -10.58 10.90
C VAL A 62 -7.49 -9.37 11.51
N ALA A 63 -6.91 -8.50 10.69
CA ALA A 63 -6.26 -7.27 11.17
C ALA A 63 -7.25 -6.32 11.86
N ARG A 64 -8.45 -6.15 11.30
CA ARG A 64 -9.52 -5.31 11.87
C ARG A 64 -10.08 -5.86 13.18
N GLN A 65 -9.99 -7.17 13.42
CA GLN A 65 -10.42 -7.78 14.68
C GLN A 65 -9.41 -7.57 15.82
N LYS A 66 -8.18 -7.16 15.51
CA LYS A 66 -7.11 -6.94 16.50
C LYS A 66 -6.96 -5.47 16.95
N SER A 67 -7.88 -4.57 16.56
CA SER A 67 -7.89 -3.16 16.96
C SER A 67 -8.92 -2.86 18.04
#